data_AF-A0A2K9BTG3-F1
#
_entry.id   AF-A0A2K9BTG3-F1
#
_cell.length_a   1.000
_cell.length_b   1.000
_cell.length_c   1.000
_cell.angle_alpha   90.00
_cell.angle_beta   90.00
_cell.angle_gamma   90.00
#
_symmetry.space_group_name_H-M   'P 1'
#
loop_
_entity.id
_entity.type
_entity.pdbx_description
1 polymer ?
#
loop_
_entity_poly.entity_id
_entity_poly.type
_entity_poly.pdbx_seq_one_letter_code
_entity_poly.pdbx_strand_id
1 'polypeptide(L)'
;MNRWTSDKAIRYGFTLLWLLAGLSAVVWTIVGSVGYWARKGWLPADTAGWAQAFGAIVAIVVAIAIPFYQNQLQLRQKEEAELKQRLDGINATFALMNHFCGTFRQLIFVISRHPHWSSPARKSIAHELKQSAAMLREIPVTALSNEMVHFLVGLREVSNYGEFIAETLNQFPEPIISEDTVKRIKGQSKLIDKWMEELGELDDDVRYRYQLIRN
;
A
#
# COMPACT_ATOMS: atom_id res chain seq x y z
N MET A 1 14.54 5.05 -4.86
CA MET A 1 13.71 6.16 -4.32
C MET A 1 14.63 7.34 -4.00
N ASN A 2 14.75 8.30 -4.92
CA ASN A 2 15.48 9.53 -4.63
C ASN A 2 14.62 10.38 -3.68
N ARG A 3 14.99 10.42 -2.39
CA ARG A 3 14.42 11.37 -1.43
C ARG A 3 14.67 12.77 -1.98
N TRP A 4 13.59 13.46 -2.34
CA TRP A 4 13.59 14.90 -2.51
C TRP A 4 13.95 15.51 -1.15
N THR A 5 15.24 15.77 -0.92
CA THR A 5 15.68 16.51 0.25
C THR A 5 15.22 17.95 0.09
N SER A 6 14.69 18.55 1.17
CA SER A 6 14.13 19.92 1.18
C SER A 6 15.07 20.95 0.51
N ASP A 7 16.38 20.77 0.66
CA ASP A 7 17.41 21.61 0.03
C ASP A 7 17.39 21.59 -1.51
N LYS A 8 17.11 20.43 -2.13
CA LYS A 8 17.03 20.33 -3.60
C LYS A 8 15.77 21.03 -4.11
N ALA A 9 14.64 20.86 -3.43
CA ALA A 9 13.38 21.53 -3.75
C ALA A 9 13.52 23.05 -3.70
N ILE A 10 14.16 23.57 -2.65
CA ILE A 10 14.41 25.01 -2.47
C ILE A 10 15.34 25.54 -3.57
N ARG A 11 16.43 24.83 -3.88
CA ARG A 11 17.37 25.24 -4.94
C ARG A 11 16.71 25.26 -6.33
N TYR A 12 15.99 24.21 -6.70
CA TYR A 12 15.28 24.18 -8.00
C TYR A 12 14.17 25.22 -8.06
N GLY A 13 13.41 25.40 -6.98
CA GLY A 13 12.39 26.44 -6.87
C GLY A 13 12.96 27.85 -7.04
N PHE A 14 14.08 28.15 -6.37
CA PHE A 14 14.74 29.45 -6.48
C PHE A 14 15.30 29.69 -7.88
N THR A 15 15.88 28.66 -8.51
CA THR A 15 16.41 28.75 -9.88
C THR A 15 15.29 28.98 -10.90
N LEU A 16 14.15 28.30 -10.74
CA LEU A 16 12.97 28.49 -11.58
C LEU A 16 12.38 29.89 -11.42
N LEU A 17 12.36 30.43 -10.21
CA LEU A 17 11.85 31.76 -9.90
C LEU A 17 12.72 32.85 -10.55
N TRP A 18 14.05 32.71 -10.50
CA TRP A 18 14.97 33.60 -11.23
C TRP A 18 14.84 33.48 -12.75
N LEU A 19 14.64 32.28 -13.28
CA LEU A 19 14.38 32.07 -14.70
C LEU A 19 13.09 32.74 -15.15
N LEU A 20 12.00 32.61 -14.38
CA LEU A 20 10.72 33.26 -14.64
C LEU A 20 10.83 34.79 -14.54
N ALA A 21 11.55 35.31 -13.54
CA ALA A 21 11.80 36.74 -13.41
C ALA A 21 12.62 37.29 -14.59
N GLY A 22 13.65 36.56 -15.00
CA GLY A 22 14.47 36.90 -16.17
C GLY A 22 13.67 36.88 -17.47
N LEU A 23 12.89 35.81 -17.71
CA LEU A 23 11.99 35.71 -18.86
C LEU A 23 10.95 36.84 -18.88
N SER A 24 10.36 37.16 -17.72
CA SER A 24 9.41 38.26 -17.59
C SER A 24 10.05 39.61 -17.96
N ALA A 25 11.27 39.87 -17.48
CA ALA A 25 12.01 41.08 -17.81
C ALA A 25 12.36 41.17 -19.31
N VAL A 26 12.71 40.04 -19.94
CA VAL A 26 12.96 39.98 -21.39
C VAL A 26 11.68 40.24 -22.19
N VAL A 27 10.56 39.65 -21.78
CA VAL A 27 9.26 39.91 -22.44
C VAL A 27 8.86 41.37 -22.28
N TRP A 28 9.02 41.97 -21.09
CA TRP A 28 8.71 43.37 -20.86
C TRP A 28 9.61 44.33 -21.64
N THR A 29 10.90 44.02 -21.80
CA THR A 29 11.80 44.83 -22.61
C THR A 29 11.45 44.75 -24.09
N ILE A 30 11.03 43.58 -24.59
CA ILE A 30 10.52 43.44 -25.96
C ILE A 30 9.22 44.25 -26.16
N VAL A 31 8.24 44.08 -25.27
CA VAL A 31 6.95 44.81 -25.33
C VAL A 31 7.14 46.32 -25.19
N GLY A 32 7.97 46.76 -24.24
CA GLY A 32 8.29 48.16 -24.01
C GLY A 32 9.05 48.80 -25.17
N SER A 33 9.95 48.04 -25.80
CA SER A 33 10.62 48.47 -27.03
C SER A 33 9.61 48.65 -28.16
N VAL A 34 8.76 47.65 -28.43
CA VAL A 34 7.71 47.75 -29.48
C VAL A 34 6.81 48.97 -29.25
N GLY A 35 6.41 49.25 -28.00
CA GLY A 35 5.64 50.44 -27.64
C GLY A 35 6.39 51.75 -27.88
N TYR A 36 7.69 51.81 -27.59
CA TYR A 36 8.54 52.97 -27.88
C TYR A 36 8.68 53.25 -29.38
N TRP A 37 8.92 52.21 -30.19
CA TRP A 37 9.05 52.31 -31.64
C TRP A 37 7.71 52.62 -32.35
N ALA A 38 6.59 52.11 -31.84
CA ALA A 38 5.25 52.47 -32.30
C ALA A 38 4.92 53.96 -32.02
N ARG A 39 5.31 54.49 -30.85
CA ARG A 39 5.13 55.92 -30.52
C ARG A 39 5.96 56.85 -31.40
N LYS A 40 7.12 56.41 -31.87
CA LYS A 40 7.98 57.13 -32.81
C LYS A 40 7.55 57.00 -34.29
N GLY A 41 6.45 56.29 -34.57
CA GLY A 41 5.89 56.16 -35.92
C GLY A 41 6.67 55.20 -36.83
N TRP A 42 7.60 54.42 -36.29
CA TRP A 42 8.42 53.46 -37.06
C TRP A 42 7.73 52.10 -37.25
N LEU A 43 6.67 51.81 -36.48
CA LEU A 43 5.87 50.59 -36.56
C LEU A 43 4.38 50.94 -36.57
N PRO A 44 3.55 50.23 -37.35
CA PRO A 44 2.10 50.46 -37.38
C PRO A 44 1.47 50.18 -36.00
N ALA A 45 0.47 50.97 -35.62
CA ALA A 45 -0.19 50.93 -34.31
C ALA A 45 -0.76 49.54 -33.95
N ASP A 46 -1.05 48.70 -34.95
CA ASP A 46 -1.56 47.34 -34.77
C ASP A 46 -0.58 46.38 -34.09
N THR A 47 0.72 46.70 -34.06
CA THR A 47 1.77 45.83 -33.50
C THR A 47 1.58 45.55 -32.00
N ALA A 48 1.04 46.52 -31.25
CA ALA A 48 0.70 46.33 -29.83
C ALA A 48 -0.48 45.38 -29.63
N GLY A 49 -1.48 45.41 -30.53
CA GLY A 49 -2.61 44.48 -30.53
C GLY A 49 -2.18 43.04 -30.84
N TRP A 50 -1.23 42.87 -31.77
CA TRP A 50 -0.63 41.56 -32.06
C TRP A 50 0.10 40.97 -30.86
N ALA A 51 0.91 41.76 -30.14
CA ALA A 51 1.61 41.30 -28.94
C ALA A 51 0.65 40.85 -27.83
N GLN A 52 -0.45 41.57 -27.63
CA GLN A 52 -1.49 41.21 -26.66
C GLN A 52 -2.25 39.95 -27.08
N ALA A 53 -2.57 39.80 -28.37
CA ALA A 53 -3.22 38.60 -28.90
C ALA A 53 -2.36 37.35 -28.72
N PHE A 54 -1.06 37.42 -29.00
CA PHE A 54 -0.13 36.30 -28.75
C PHE A 54 -0.01 35.96 -27.26
N GLY A 55 0.08 36.97 -26.39
CA GLY A 55 0.09 36.77 -24.94
C GLY A 55 -1.17 36.07 -24.42
N ALA A 56 -2.34 36.46 -24.94
CA ALA A 56 -3.62 35.84 -24.59
C ALA A 56 -3.69 34.37 -25.03
N ILE A 57 -3.24 34.05 -26.25
CA ILE A 57 -3.22 32.68 -26.78
C ILE A 57 -2.29 31.80 -25.92
N VAL A 58 -1.09 32.27 -25.60
CA VAL A 58 -0.13 31.53 -24.75
C VAL A 58 -0.72 31.32 -23.35
N ALA A 59 -1.36 32.34 -22.76
CA ALA A 59 -1.99 32.24 -21.45
C ALA A 59 -3.10 31.17 -21.45
N ILE A 60 -3.93 31.10 -22.49
CA ILE A 60 -4.97 30.07 -22.62
C ILE A 60 -4.35 28.68 -22.76
N VAL A 61 -3.32 28.52 -23.59
CA VAL A 61 -2.62 27.23 -23.76
C VAL A 61 -2.01 26.76 -22.44
N VAL A 62 -1.33 27.65 -21.71
CA VAL A 62 -0.75 27.35 -20.40
C VAL A 62 -1.82 27.02 -19.36
N ALA A 63 -2.93 27.75 -19.36
CA ALA A 63 -4.05 27.52 -18.45
C ALA A 63 -4.73 26.16 -18.66
N ILE A 64 -4.65 25.57 -19.85
CA ILE A 64 -5.16 24.22 -20.14
C ILE A 64 -4.08 23.15 -19.91
N ALA A 65 -2.84 23.42 -20.32
CA ALA A 65 -1.75 22.46 -20.25
C ALA A 65 -1.36 22.12 -18.80
N ILE A 66 -1.32 23.11 -17.90
CA ILE A 66 -0.98 22.89 -16.49
C ILE A 66 -1.97 21.94 -15.78
N PRO A 67 -3.29 22.19 -15.76
CA PRO A 67 -4.22 21.30 -15.07
C PRO A 67 -4.27 19.91 -15.72
N PHE A 68 -4.10 19.80 -17.05
CA PHE A 68 -4.01 18.50 -17.71
C PHE A 68 -2.81 17.68 -17.19
N TYR A 69 -1.63 18.30 -17.10
CA TYR A 69 -0.43 17.64 -16.61
C TYR A 69 -0.53 17.32 -15.12
N GLN A 70 -1.12 18.22 -14.32
CA GLN A 70 -1.36 17.98 -12.89
C GLN A 70 -2.34 16.84 -12.66
N ASN A 71 -3.41 16.74 -13.46
CA ASN A 71 -4.39 15.68 -13.33
C ASN A 71 -3.77 14.31 -13.68
N GLN A 72 -2.97 14.24 -14.74
CA GLN A 72 -2.20 13.04 -15.10
C GLN A 72 -1.26 12.58 -13.97
N LEU A 73 -0.54 13.52 -13.34
CA LEU A 73 0.34 13.22 -12.20
C LEU A 73 -0.45 12.74 -10.98
N GLN A 74 -1.60 13.35 -10.68
CA GLN A 74 -2.46 12.94 -9.56
C GLN A 74 -3.05 11.54 -9.78
N LEU A 75 -3.45 11.20 -11.01
CA LEU A 75 -3.94 9.87 -11.34
C LEU A 75 -2.87 8.81 -11.10
N ARG A 76 -1.64 9.01 -11.60
CA ARG A 76 -0.52 8.08 -11.36
C ARG A 76 -0.19 7.93 -9.87
N GLN A 77 -0.19 9.05 -9.12
CA GLN A 77 0.07 8.99 -7.68
C GLN A 77 -1.02 8.23 -6.91
N LYS A 78 -2.28 8.35 -7.33
CA LYS A 78 -3.38 7.57 -6.75
C LYS A 78 -3.22 6.08 -7.05
N GLU A 79 -2.92 5.72 -8.30
CA GLU A 79 -2.68 4.32 -8.69
C GLU A 79 -1.50 3.70 -7.92
N GLU A 80 -0.38 4.42 -7.79
CA GLU A 80 0.76 3.97 -6.98
C GLU A 80 0.40 3.79 -5.50
N ALA A 81 -0.39 4.71 -4.93
CA ALA A 81 -0.82 4.66 -3.55
C ALA A 81 -1.76 3.47 -3.30
N GLU A 82 -2.70 3.21 -4.23
CA GLU A 82 -3.60 2.06 -4.18
C GLU A 82 -2.85 0.74 -4.26
N LEU A 83 -1.92 0.60 -5.20
CA LEU A 83 -1.10 -0.61 -5.31
C LEU A 83 -0.22 -0.84 -4.08
N LYS A 84 0.37 0.22 -3.54
CA LYS A 84 1.15 0.13 -2.31
C LYS A 84 0.28 -0.33 -1.13
N GLN A 85 -0.91 0.24 -0.98
CA GLN A 85 -1.86 -0.16 0.06
C GLN A 85 -2.27 -1.64 -0.09
N ARG A 86 -2.45 -2.12 -1.33
CA ARG A 86 -2.70 -3.55 -1.60
C ARG A 86 -1.54 -4.43 -1.15
N LEU A 87 -0.30 -4.07 -1.51
CA LEU A 87 0.91 -4.79 -1.08
C LEU A 87 1.07 -4.81 0.44
N ASP A 88 0.79 -3.70 1.12
CA ASP A 88 0.83 -3.62 2.58
C ASP A 88 -0.23 -4.56 3.20
N GLY A 89 -1.42 -4.65 2.61
CA GLY A 89 -2.48 -5.59 3.01
C GLY A 89 -2.11 -7.06 2.80
N ILE A 90 -1.47 -7.39 1.68
CA ILE A 90 -0.96 -8.74 1.37
C ILE A 90 0.11 -9.14 2.39
N ASN A 91 1.10 -8.27 2.62
CA ASN A 91 2.17 -8.53 3.58
C ASN A 91 1.64 -8.70 5.01
N ALA A 92 0.67 -7.88 5.43
CA ALA A 92 0.03 -8.03 6.73
C ALA A 92 -0.70 -9.37 6.87
N THR A 93 -1.45 -9.77 5.82
CA THR A 93 -2.17 -11.06 5.79
C THR A 93 -1.18 -12.23 5.82
N PHE A 94 -0.08 -12.15 5.07
CA PHE A 94 0.97 -13.16 5.06
C PHE A 94 1.63 -13.32 6.43
N ALA A 95 1.92 -12.21 7.12
CA ALA A 95 2.48 -12.23 8.47
C ALA A 95 1.53 -12.91 9.48
N LEU A 96 0.23 -12.63 9.37
CA LEU A 96 -0.80 -13.27 10.20
C LEU A 96 -0.88 -14.78 9.93
N MET A 97 -0.92 -15.20 8.67
CA MET A 97 -0.93 -16.61 8.29
C MET A 97 0.31 -17.35 8.77
N ASN A 98 1.49 -16.78 8.57
CA ASN A 98 2.75 -17.40 8.98
C ASN A 98 2.83 -17.56 10.51
N HIS A 99 2.40 -16.54 11.26
CA HIS A 99 2.30 -16.64 12.71
C HIS A 99 1.36 -17.77 13.13
N PHE A 100 0.16 -17.82 12.56
CA PHE A 100 -0.86 -18.81 12.93
C PHE A 100 -0.47 -20.25 12.54
N CYS A 101 0.12 -20.43 11.35
CA CYS A 101 0.67 -21.72 10.92
C CYS A 101 1.82 -22.16 11.84
N GLY A 102 2.69 -21.23 12.25
CA GLY A 102 3.73 -21.47 13.25
C GLY A 102 3.18 -22.03 14.56
N THR A 103 2.13 -21.41 15.10
CA THR A 103 1.48 -21.86 16.35
C THR A 103 0.86 -23.26 16.22
N PHE A 104 0.22 -23.58 15.09
CA PHE A 104 -0.28 -24.95 14.85
C PHE A 104 0.81 -25.99 14.70
N ARG A 105 1.91 -25.66 14.01
CA ARG A 105 3.06 -26.57 13.88
C ARG A 105 3.69 -26.85 15.25
N GLN A 106 3.81 -25.82 16.09
CA GLN A 106 4.26 -26.00 17.48
C GLN A 106 3.28 -26.87 18.29
N LEU A 107 1.97 -26.66 18.12
CA LEU A 107 0.96 -27.51 18.75
C LEU A 107 1.12 -28.98 18.35
N ILE A 108 1.25 -29.26 17.05
CA ILE A 108 1.45 -30.62 16.53
C ILE A 108 2.71 -31.23 17.14
N PHE A 109 3.80 -30.46 17.21
CA PHE A 109 5.07 -30.91 17.79
C PHE A 109 4.92 -31.28 19.27
N VAL A 110 4.29 -30.41 20.06
CA VAL A 110 4.10 -30.63 21.51
C VAL A 110 3.16 -31.81 21.78
N ILE A 111 2.06 -31.95 21.03
CA ILE A 111 1.17 -33.11 21.13
C ILE A 111 1.93 -34.40 20.80
N SER A 112 2.77 -34.39 19.76
CA SER A 112 3.51 -35.58 19.31
C SER A 112 4.63 -36.00 20.27
N ARG A 113 5.32 -35.03 20.91
CA ARG A 113 6.51 -35.28 21.73
C ARG A 113 6.20 -35.54 23.20
N HIS A 114 5.17 -34.89 23.73
CA HIS A 114 4.77 -35.03 25.12
C HIS A 114 3.33 -35.48 25.16
N PRO A 115 3.04 -36.80 25.15
CA PRO A 115 1.66 -37.31 25.19
C PRO A 115 0.96 -36.99 26.52
N HIS A 116 1.74 -36.79 27.60
CA HIS A 116 1.24 -36.45 28.93
C HIS A 116 0.89 -34.95 29.03
N TRP A 117 -0.23 -34.67 29.71
CA TRP A 117 -1.03 -33.46 29.52
C TRP A 117 -0.63 -32.28 30.40
N SER A 118 -0.04 -32.55 31.57
CA SER A 118 0.38 -31.53 32.54
C SER A 118 1.64 -30.72 32.16
N SER A 119 2.11 -30.78 30.92
CA SER A 119 3.30 -30.04 30.51
C SER A 119 3.04 -28.52 30.42
N PRO A 120 3.92 -27.66 30.98
CA PRO A 120 3.82 -26.20 30.84
C PRO A 120 3.76 -25.73 29.38
N ALA A 121 4.42 -26.47 28.47
CA ALA A 121 4.46 -26.17 27.03
C ALA A 121 3.08 -26.29 26.34
N ARG A 122 2.20 -27.19 26.82
CA ARG A 122 0.83 -27.29 26.29
C ARG A 122 -0.02 -26.10 26.71
N LYS A 123 0.11 -25.66 27.97
CA LYS A 123 -0.60 -24.49 28.51
C LYS A 123 -0.18 -23.20 27.81
N SER A 124 1.12 -23.03 27.52
CA SER A 124 1.60 -21.86 26.77
C SER A 124 1.03 -21.82 25.35
N ILE A 125 1.02 -22.95 24.64
CA ILE A 125 0.44 -23.03 23.28
C ILE A 125 -1.07 -22.81 23.31
N ALA A 126 -1.78 -23.36 24.29
CA ALA A 126 -3.21 -23.10 24.46
C ALA A 126 -3.49 -21.60 24.67
N HIS A 127 -2.68 -20.94 25.52
CA HIS A 127 -2.77 -19.50 25.71
C HIS A 127 -2.49 -18.74 24.40
N GLU A 128 -1.43 -19.08 23.67
CA GLU A 128 -1.08 -18.45 22.39
C GLU A 128 -2.18 -18.61 21.35
N LEU A 129 -2.77 -19.81 21.20
CA LEU A 129 -3.88 -20.05 20.28
C LEU A 129 -5.10 -19.18 20.61
N LYS A 130 -5.44 -19.06 21.89
CA LYS A 130 -6.56 -18.23 22.35
C LYS A 130 -6.28 -16.74 22.12
N GLN A 131 -5.07 -16.30 22.41
CA GLN A 131 -4.65 -14.92 22.17
C GLN A 131 -4.66 -14.58 20.67
N SER A 132 -4.08 -15.42 19.83
CA SER A 132 -4.05 -15.22 18.38
C SER A 132 -5.47 -15.27 17.77
N ALA A 133 -6.37 -16.10 18.29
CA ALA A 133 -7.78 -16.11 17.89
C ALA A 133 -8.51 -14.81 18.27
N ALA A 134 -8.28 -14.30 19.48
CA ALA A 134 -8.83 -13.02 19.92
C ALA A 134 -8.34 -11.85 19.03
N MET A 135 -7.03 -11.80 18.74
CA MET A 135 -6.45 -10.79 17.84
C MET A 135 -7.11 -10.83 16.44
N LEU A 136 -7.33 -12.01 15.87
CA LEU A 136 -7.96 -12.15 14.54
C LEU A 136 -9.43 -11.70 14.52
N ARG A 137 -10.15 -11.77 15.64
CA ARG A 137 -11.52 -11.23 15.75
C ARG A 137 -11.53 -9.71 15.80
N GLU A 138 -10.54 -9.12 16.44
CA GLU A 138 -10.45 -7.66 16.63
C GLU A 138 -10.08 -6.92 15.34
N ILE A 139 -9.38 -7.56 14.40
CA ILE A 139 -9.05 -6.96 13.11
C ILE A 139 -10.34 -6.69 12.32
N PRO A 140 -10.72 -5.43 12.04
CA PRO A 140 -11.92 -5.15 11.29
C PRO A 140 -11.75 -5.57 9.82
N VAL A 141 -12.75 -6.22 9.24
CA VAL A 141 -12.71 -6.68 7.83
C VAL A 141 -12.54 -5.50 6.87
N THR A 142 -13.01 -4.31 7.26
CA THR A 142 -12.88 -3.07 6.50
C THR A 142 -11.46 -2.49 6.47
N ALA A 143 -10.55 -2.98 7.33
CA ALA A 143 -9.15 -2.55 7.31
C ALA A 143 -8.31 -3.29 6.24
N LEU A 144 -8.84 -4.36 5.66
CA LEU A 144 -8.18 -5.12 4.60
C LEU A 144 -8.81 -4.83 3.24
N SER A 145 -8.02 -5.00 2.17
CA SER A 145 -8.55 -4.94 0.81
C SER A 145 -9.53 -6.08 0.55
N ASN A 146 -10.48 -5.89 -0.37
CA ASN A 146 -11.51 -6.90 -0.69
C ASN A 146 -10.91 -8.27 -1.03
N GLU A 147 -9.76 -8.28 -1.71
CA GLU A 147 -9.02 -9.49 -2.08
C GLU A 147 -8.54 -10.26 -0.84
N MET A 148 -8.21 -9.58 0.26
CA MET A 148 -7.69 -10.21 1.50
C MET A 148 -8.80 -10.68 2.46
N VAL A 149 -10.06 -10.28 2.21
CA VAL A 149 -11.18 -10.61 3.10
C VAL A 149 -11.39 -12.12 3.21
N HIS A 150 -11.33 -12.84 2.09
CA HIS A 150 -11.56 -14.29 2.10
C HIS A 150 -10.50 -15.03 2.94
N PHE A 151 -9.24 -14.60 2.86
CA PHE A 151 -8.14 -15.09 3.68
C PHE A 151 -8.34 -14.80 5.16
N LEU A 152 -8.76 -13.58 5.52
CA LEU A 152 -9.03 -13.23 6.92
C LEU A 152 -10.22 -14.02 7.49
N VAL A 153 -11.29 -14.20 6.71
CA VAL A 153 -12.45 -15.01 7.12
C VAL A 153 -12.02 -16.45 7.33
N GLY A 154 -11.28 -17.04 6.38
CA GLY A 154 -10.72 -18.38 6.52
C GLY A 154 -9.85 -18.51 7.76
N LEU A 155 -8.93 -17.56 8.00
CA LEU A 155 -8.09 -17.53 9.20
C LEU A 155 -8.91 -17.48 10.50
N ARG A 156 -10.03 -16.75 10.53
CA ARG A 156 -10.93 -16.70 11.70
C ARG A 156 -11.63 -18.03 11.96
N GLU A 157 -12.05 -18.74 10.91
CA GLU A 157 -12.63 -20.08 11.08
C GLU A 157 -11.59 -21.04 11.66
N VAL A 158 -10.37 -21.01 11.11
CA VAL A 158 -9.28 -21.84 11.62
C VAL A 158 -8.90 -21.42 13.05
N SER A 159 -8.96 -20.13 13.38
CA SER A 159 -8.62 -19.65 14.72
C SER A 159 -9.67 -19.97 15.77
N ASN A 160 -10.96 -19.98 15.40
CA ASN A 160 -12.01 -20.50 16.26
C ASN A 160 -11.79 -21.99 16.58
N TYR A 161 -11.32 -22.77 15.59
CA TYR A 161 -10.92 -24.15 15.86
C TYR A 161 -9.69 -24.21 16.80
N GLY A 162 -8.70 -23.34 16.60
CA GLY A 162 -7.55 -23.20 17.49
C GLY A 162 -7.95 -22.87 18.94
N GLU A 163 -8.91 -21.97 19.15
CA GLU A 163 -9.44 -21.66 20.48
C GLU A 163 -10.20 -22.84 21.09
N PHE A 164 -11.03 -23.54 20.32
CA PHE A 164 -11.69 -24.77 20.79
C PHE A 164 -10.67 -25.81 21.28
N ILE A 165 -9.56 -25.98 20.54
CA ILE A 165 -8.46 -26.85 20.96
C ILE A 165 -7.77 -26.30 22.20
N ALA A 166 -7.52 -25.00 22.30
CA ALA A 166 -6.95 -24.37 23.49
C ALA A 166 -7.81 -24.58 24.74
N GLU A 167 -9.13 -24.50 24.62
CA GLU A 167 -10.05 -24.76 25.72
C GLU A 167 -10.01 -26.24 26.13
N THR A 168 -10.01 -27.14 25.14
CA THR A 168 -9.82 -28.57 25.39
C THR A 168 -8.49 -28.81 26.10
N LEU A 169 -7.40 -28.16 25.67
CA LEU A 169 -6.08 -28.26 26.29
C LEU A 169 -6.01 -27.77 27.75
N ASN A 170 -6.98 -26.95 28.18
CA ASN A 170 -7.06 -26.41 29.53
C ASN A 170 -8.06 -27.14 30.45
N GLN A 171 -8.81 -28.12 29.94
CA GLN A 171 -9.81 -28.86 30.72
C GLN A 171 -9.18 -29.91 31.65
N PHE A 172 -9.82 -30.14 32.80
CA PHE A 172 -9.49 -31.20 33.76
C PHE A 172 -10.74 -32.06 34.04
N PRO A 173 -10.63 -33.40 34.10
CA PRO A 173 -9.43 -34.22 33.91
C PRO A 173 -8.94 -34.20 32.46
N GLU A 174 -7.64 -34.49 32.27
CA GLU A 174 -6.92 -34.43 30.99
C GLU A 174 -7.69 -35.12 29.82
N PRO A 175 -8.22 -34.38 28.83
CA PRO A 175 -8.95 -34.96 27.70
C PRO A 175 -8.13 -35.94 26.85
N ILE A 176 -8.75 -36.94 26.24
CA ILE A 176 -8.05 -37.77 25.25
C ILE A 176 -8.07 -37.03 23.91
N ILE A 177 -6.92 -36.53 23.45
CA ILE A 177 -6.81 -35.98 22.09
C ILE A 177 -6.95 -37.15 21.12
N SER A 178 -8.08 -37.22 20.44
CA SER A 178 -8.32 -38.25 19.44
C SER A 178 -7.33 -38.11 18.27
N GLU A 179 -7.01 -39.23 17.61
CA GLU A 179 -6.21 -39.19 16.39
C GLU A 179 -6.88 -38.33 15.30
N ASP A 180 -8.23 -38.27 15.29
CA ASP A 180 -9.00 -37.39 14.40
C ASP A 180 -8.70 -35.91 14.66
N THR A 181 -8.60 -35.50 15.93
CA THR A 181 -8.22 -34.13 16.32
C THR A 181 -6.84 -33.76 15.77
N VAL A 182 -5.86 -34.64 15.89
CA VAL A 182 -4.51 -34.41 15.35
C VAL A 182 -4.52 -34.34 13.82
N LYS A 183 -5.31 -35.20 13.15
CA LYS A 183 -5.50 -35.16 11.69
C LYS A 183 -6.13 -33.84 11.25
N ARG A 184 -7.15 -33.36 11.97
CA ARG A 184 -7.79 -32.05 11.71
C ARG A 184 -6.82 -30.90 11.88
N ILE A 185 -6.04 -30.86 12.97
CA ILE A 185 -5.02 -29.82 13.19
C ILE A 185 -3.99 -29.80 12.03
N LYS A 186 -3.51 -30.97 11.60
CA LYS A 186 -2.62 -31.08 10.42
C LYS A 186 -3.30 -30.60 9.14
N GLY A 187 -4.59 -30.93 8.96
CA GLY A 187 -5.39 -30.45 7.84
C GLY A 187 -5.50 -28.93 7.81
N GLN A 188 -5.75 -28.31 8.96
CA GLN A 188 -5.81 -26.85 9.08
C GLN A 188 -4.47 -26.17 8.80
N SER A 189 -3.35 -26.72 9.30
CA SER A 189 -2.01 -26.21 8.97
C SER A 189 -1.75 -26.28 7.45
N LYS A 190 -2.13 -27.36 6.78
CA LYS A 190 -1.99 -27.49 5.32
C LYS A 190 -2.90 -26.54 4.55
N LEU A 191 -4.11 -26.27 5.06
CA LEU A 191 -5.03 -25.31 4.46
C LEU A 191 -4.43 -23.89 4.49
N ILE A 192 -3.84 -23.49 5.63
CA ILE A 192 -3.12 -22.21 5.73
C ILE A 192 -1.92 -22.18 4.78
N ASP A 193 -1.16 -23.26 4.67
CA ASP A 193 -0.03 -23.35 3.72
C ASP A 193 -0.49 -23.12 2.27
N LYS A 194 -1.62 -23.73 1.86
CA LYS A 194 -2.22 -23.50 0.54
C LYS A 194 -2.64 -22.04 0.34
N TRP A 195 -3.26 -21.43 1.35
CA TRP A 195 -3.63 -20.02 1.28
C TRP A 195 -2.42 -19.08 1.21
N MET A 196 -1.29 -19.44 1.85
CA MET A 196 -0.05 -18.69 1.71
C MET A 196 0.53 -18.79 0.29
N GLU A 197 0.39 -19.94 -0.39
CA GLU A 197 0.76 -20.10 -1.80
C GLU A 197 -0.13 -19.22 -2.70
N GLU A 198 -1.46 -19.29 -2.54
CA GLU A 198 -2.42 -18.45 -3.28
C GLU A 198 -2.16 -16.95 -3.05
N LEU A 199 -1.84 -16.56 -1.82
CA LEU A 199 -1.49 -15.19 -1.48
C LEU A 199 -0.15 -14.76 -2.12
N GLY A 200 0.80 -15.69 -2.27
CA GLY A 200 2.06 -15.48 -2.96
C GLY A 200 1.88 -15.20 -4.46
N GLU A 201 1.00 -15.96 -5.12
CA GLU A 201 0.65 -15.70 -6.53
C GLU A 201 0.04 -14.30 -6.71
N LEU A 202 -0.77 -13.87 -5.74
CA LEU A 202 -1.38 -12.54 -5.74
C LEU A 202 -0.36 -11.42 -5.45
N ASP A 203 0.61 -11.64 -4.56
CA ASP A 203 1.74 -10.72 -4.34
C ASP A 203 2.53 -10.51 -5.64
N ASP A 204 2.82 -11.59 -6.36
CA ASP A 204 3.57 -11.55 -7.61
C ASP A 204 2.83 -10.76 -8.71
N ASP A 205 1.52 -10.96 -8.88
CA ASP A 205 0.71 -10.18 -9.83
C ASP A 205 0.70 -8.69 -9.47
N VAL A 206 0.49 -8.34 -8.19
CA VAL A 206 0.45 -6.95 -7.75
C VAL A 206 1.82 -6.27 -7.88
N ARG A 207 2.91 -6.98 -7.55
CA ARG A 207 4.28 -6.47 -7.75
C ARG A 207 4.60 -6.25 -9.21
N TYR A 208 4.19 -7.16 -10.09
CA TYR A 208 4.38 -7.01 -11.53
C TYR A 208 3.67 -5.75 -12.05
N ARG A 209 2.41 -5.52 -11.66
CA ARG A 209 1.67 -4.30 -12.01
C ARG A 209 2.33 -3.04 -11.44
N TYR A 210 2.83 -3.10 -10.22
CA TYR A 210 3.54 -1.98 -9.60
C TYR A 210 4.82 -1.61 -10.35
N GLN A 211 5.57 -2.60 -10.86
CA GLN A 211 6.76 -2.35 -11.68
C GLN A 211 6.41 -1.75 -13.04
N LEU A 212 5.30 -2.15 -13.66
CA LEU A 212 4.84 -1.59 -14.93
C LEU A 212 4.45 -0.11 -14.83
N ILE A 213 3.82 0.32 -13.73
CA ILE A 213 3.43 1.73 -13.54
C ILE A 213 4.64 2.62 -13.23
N ARG A 214 5.65 2.05 -12.58
CA ARG A 214 6.84 2.77 -12.14
C ARG A 214 7.85 3.05 -13.27
N ASN A 215 7.91 2.17 -14.28
CA ASN A 215 8.83 2.27 -15.42
C ASN A 215 8.23 3.11 -16.54
#